data_AF-D4H4R4-F1
#
_entry.id   AF-D4H4R4-F1
#
_cell.length_a   1.000
_cell.length_b   1.000
_cell.length_c   1.000
_cell.angle_alpha   90.00
_cell.angle_beta   90.00
_cell.angle_gamma   90.00
#
_symmetry.space_group_name_H-M   'P 1'
#
loop_
_entity.id
_entity.type
_entity.pdbx_description
1 polymer ?
#
loop_
_entity_poly.entity_id
_entity_poly.type
_entity_poly.pdbx_seq_one_letter_code
_entity_poly.pdbx_strand_id
1 'polypeptide(L)'
;MAVVYPAFENILRSKQKLEDGELYLLESLAKSLPADVEIFFQPFVEGDRPDIILLQKDVGLTIIEVKDWNLNLYDARTGKDWNIKSNGKIIRSPLQQLDTYRRNFFEIYVNDILITQVSHLDIVR
;
A
#
# COMPACT_ATOMS: atom_id res chain seq x y z
N MET A 1 8.33 18.18 5.40
CA MET A 1 7.06 17.51 5.10
C MET A 1 7.30 16.65 3.90
N ALA A 2 6.84 15.41 3.95
CA ALA A 2 6.93 14.48 2.83
C ALA A 2 6.16 15.00 1.61
N VAL A 3 6.56 14.54 0.44
CA VAL A 3 5.88 14.91 -0.81
C VAL A 3 4.73 13.95 -1.05
N VAL A 4 3.51 14.47 -1.27
CA VAL A 4 2.30 13.67 -1.44
C VAL A 4 1.85 13.67 -2.90
N TYR A 5 1.55 12.47 -3.41
CA TYR A 5 1.07 12.22 -4.76
C TYR A 5 -0.27 11.47 -4.73
N PRO A 6 -1.31 11.95 -5.44
CA PRO A 6 -1.39 13.28 -6.03
C PRO A 6 -1.36 14.37 -4.95
N ALA A 7 -1.17 15.63 -5.34
CA ALA A 7 -1.17 16.74 -4.37
C ALA A 7 -2.46 16.74 -3.52
N PHE A 8 -2.34 17.15 -2.26
CA PHE A 8 -3.41 17.08 -1.26
C PHE A 8 -4.74 17.68 -1.74
N GLU A 9 -4.68 18.82 -2.43
CA GLU A 9 -5.86 19.48 -2.99
C GLU A 9 -6.63 18.61 -4.00
N ASN A 10 -5.92 17.78 -4.76
CA ASN A 10 -6.53 16.86 -5.71
C ASN A 10 -7.17 15.66 -4.99
N ILE A 11 -6.55 15.18 -3.92
CA ILE A 11 -7.10 14.11 -3.07
C ILE A 11 -8.45 14.56 -2.49
N LEU A 12 -8.50 15.76 -1.91
CA LEU A 12 -9.72 16.32 -1.31
C LEU A 12 -10.83 16.63 -2.33
N ARG A 13 -10.47 16.80 -3.61
CA ARG A 13 -11.42 16.98 -4.72
C ARG A 13 -11.84 15.66 -5.37
N SER A 14 -11.32 14.53 -4.92
CA SER A 14 -11.67 13.23 -5.46
C SER A 14 -13.17 12.97 -5.33
N LYS A 15 -13.75 12.31 -6.35
CA LYS A 15 -15.15 11.88 -6.31
C LYS A 15 -15.38 10.75 -5.30
N GLN A 16 -14.33 9.97 -5.04
CA GLN A 16 -14.39 8.91 -4.04
C GLN A 16 -14.28 9.54 -2.66
N LYS A 17 -15.23 9.20 -1.78
CA LYS A 17 -15.17 9.61 -0.38
C LYS A 17 -14.00 8.89 0.30
N LEU A 18 -13.14 9.66 0.96
CA LEU A 18 -12.05 9.17 1.81
C LEU A 18 -12.63 8.56 3.09
N GLU A 19 -12.07 7.46 3.56
CA GLU A 19 -12.31 6.98 4.91
C GLU A 19 -11.62 7.91 5.93
N ASP A 20 -12.19 8.03 7.14
CA ASP A 20 -11.69 8.98 8.14
C ASP A 20 -10.27 8.58 8.59
N GLY A 21 -10.01 7.27 8.71
CA GLY A 21 -8.69 6.74 9.03
C GLY A 21 -7.65 6.99 7.93
N GLU A 22 -8.05 6.92 6.65
CA GLU A 22 -7.17 7.21 5.52
C GLU A 22 -6.69 8.66 5.55
N LEU A 23 -7.63 9.61 5.70
CA LEU A 23 -7.34 11.03 5.74
C LEU A 23 -6.46 11.38 6.95
N TYR A 24 -6.82 10.90 8.13
CA TYR A 24 -6.04 11.13 9.35
C TYR A 24 -4.60 10.63 9.21
N LEU A 25 -4.42 9.42 8.70
CA LEU A 25 -3.10 8.85 8.53
C LEU A 25 -2.28 9.62 7.48
N LEU A 26 -2.88 9.97 6.35
CA LEU A 26 -2.24 10.74 5.29
C LEU A 26 -1.74 12.09 5.82
N GLU A 27 -2.57 12.84 6.54
CA GLU A 27 -2.20 14.13 7.16
C GLU A 27 -1.04 13.97 8.15
N SER A 28 -1.13 12.94 9.01
CA SER A 28 -0.11 12.65 10.02
C SER A 28 1.23 12.30 9.38
N LEU A 29 1.25 11.43 8.37
CA LEU A 29 2.47 11.04 7.66
C LEU A 29 3.07 12.21 6.89
N ALA A 30 2.28 12.96 6.13
CA ALA A 30 2.74 14.11 5.37
C ALA A 30 3.41 15.18 6.27
N LYS A 31 2.86 15.37 7.47
CA LYS A 31 3.38 16.33 8.45
C LYS A 31 4.62 15.82 9.19
N SER A 32 4.65 14.55 9.58
CA SER A 32 5.69 13.99 10.44
C SER A 32 6.92 13.50 9.68
N LEU A 33 6.78 13.11 8.41
CA LEU A 33 7.87 12.55 7.64
C LEU A 33 8.72 13.64 6.94
N PRO A 34 10.02 13.37 6.75
CA PRO A 34 10.94 14.27 6.08
C PRO A 34 10.66 14.37 4.57
N ALA A 35 11.25 15.37 3.92
CA ALA A 35 10.95 15.72 2.52
C ALA A 35 11.50 14.73 1.49
N ASP A 36 12.41 13.84 1.90
CA ASP A 36 12.94 12.73 1.10
C ASP A 36 12.02 11.50 1.08
N VAL A 37 10.89 11.55 1.79
CA VAL A 37 9.83 10.54 1.69
C VAL A 37 8.77 11.01 0.71
N GLU A 38 8.43 10.13 -0.24
CA GLU A 38 7.31 10.28 -1.16
C GLU A 38 6.14 9.42 -0.68
N ILE A 39 4.95 10.01 -0.61
CA ILE A 39 3.71 9.34 -0.20
C ILE A 39 2.80 9.27 -1.42
N PHE A 40 2.50 8.07 -1.88
CA PHE A 40 1.51 7.82 -2.92
C PHE A 40 0.21 7.39 -2.27
N PHE A 41 -0.84 8.19 -2.43
CA PHE A 41 -2.17 7.93 -1.89
C PHE A 41 -3.07 7.28 -2.95
N GLN A 42 -3.64 6.12 -2.62
CA GLN A 42 -4.44 5.27 -3.53
C GLN A 42 -3.82 5.09 -4.92
N PRO A 43 -2.50 4.78 -5.05
CA PRO A 43 -1.88 4.61 -6.35
C PRO A 43 -2.46 3.40 -7.07
N PHE A 44 -2.60 3.50 -8.38
CA PHE A 44 -2.95 2.36 -9.22
C PHE A 44 -1.67 1.69 -9.71
N VAL A 45 -1.44 0.44 -9.30
CA VAL A 45 -0.22 -0.31 -9.59
C VAL A 45 -0.58 -1.68 -10.14
N GLU A 46 -0.48 -1.85 -11.47
CA GLU A 46 -0.71 -3.12 -12.18
C GLU A 46 -1.97 -3.89 -11.75
N GLY A 47 -3.07 -3.16 -11.56
CA GLY A 47 -4.36 -3.72 -11.16
C GLY A 47 -4.66 -3.68 -9.66
N ASP A 48 -3.66 -3.41 -8.82
CA ASP A 48 -3.84 -3.17 -7.40
C ASP A 48 -4.03 -1.69 -7.07
N ARG A 49 -4.67 -1.43 -5.92
CA ARG A 49 -4.86 -0.10 -5.37
C ARG A 49 -4.69 -0.12 -3.85
N PRO A 50 -3.45 -0.17 -3.33
CA PRO A 50 -3.20 -0.01 -1.90
C PRO A 50 -3.59 1.40 -1.43
N ASP A 51 -3.92 1.55 -0.16
CA ASP A 51 -4.36 2.85 0.37
C ASP A 51 -3.21 3.87 0.41
N ILE A 52 -2.02 3.48 0.89
CA ILE A 52 -0.84 4.33 0.92
C ILE A 52 0.42 3.53 0.58
N ILE A 53 1.29 4.11 -0.24
CA ILE A 53 2.67 3.66 -0.43
C ILE A 53 3.63 4.76 -0.01
N LEU A 54 4.60 4.43 0.84
CA LEU A 54 5.73 5.29 1.16
C LEU A 54 6.95 4.79 0.39
N LEU A 55 7.62 5.70 -0.30
CA LEU A 55 8.90 5.45 -0.93
C LEU A 55 9.95 6.37 -0.32
N GLN A 56 11.01 5.77 0.21
CA GLN A 56 12.15 6.52 0.75
C GLN A 56 13.45 5.95 0.18
N LYS A 57 14.30 6.86 -0.30
CA LYS A 57 15.61 6.50 -0.83
C LYS A 57 16.45 5.78 0.24
N ASP A 58 17.18 4.74 -0.17
CA ASP A 58 18.07 3.92 0.67
C ASP A 58 17.37 3.14 1.82
N VAL A 59 16.04 3.25 1.94
CA VAL A 59 15.22 2.49 2.89
C VAL A 59 14.32 1.50 2.15
N GLY A 60 13.63 1.95 1.11
CA GLY A 60 12.76 1.13 0.27
C GLY A 60 11.30 1.56 0.29
N LEU A 61 10.42 0.58 0.13
CA LEU A 61 8.99 0.77 -0.08
C LEU A 61 8.17 0.20 1.08
N THR A 62 7.24 0.98 1.61
CA THR A 62 6.29 0.57 2.64
C THR A 62 4.88 0.68 2.10
N ILE A 63 4.10 -0.40 2.17
CA ILE A 63 2.68 -0.42 1.76
C ILE A 63 1.83 -0.45 3.02
N ILE A 64 0.84 0.44 3.09
CA ILE A 64 -0.08 0.56 4.21
C ILE A 64 -1.50 0.41 3.71
N GLU A 65 -2.23 -0.49 4.35
CA GLU A 65 -3.66 -0.69 4.14
C GLU A 65 -4.39 -0.22 5.41
N VAL A 66 -5.34 0.69 5.25
CA VAL A 66 -6.13 1.30 6.32
C VAL A 66 -7.49 0.62 6.38
N LYS A 67 -7.94 0.31 7.59
CA LYS A 67 -9.24 -0.34 7.83
C LYS A 67 -9.88 0.26 9.07
N ASP A 68 -10.94 1.03 8.90
CA ASP A 68 -11.75 1.59 10.00
C ASP A 68 -12.69 0.54 10.64
N TRP A 69 -12.23 -0.71 10.69
CA TRP A 69 -13.05 -1.84 11.08
C TRP A 69 -13.15 -1.96 12.59
N ASN A 70 -14.37 -2.14 13.09
CA ASN A 70 -14.57 -2.65 14.44
C ASN A 70 -14.24 -4.15 14.49
N LEU A 71 -13.03 -4.48 14.94
CA LEU A 71 -12.53 -5.86 15.01
C LEU A 71 -13.44 -6.81 15.82
N ASN A 72 -14.25 -6.29 16.74
CA ASN A 72 -15.20 -7.11 17.51
C ASN A 72 -16.29 -7.74 16.63
N LEU A 73 -16.53 -7.22 15.43
CA LEU A 73 -17.50 -7.76 14.47
C LEU A 73 -16.96 -8.95 13.67
N TYR A 74 -15.68 -9.27 13.82
CA TYR A 74 -15.01 -10.30 13.03
C TYR A 74 -14.47 -11.41 13.93
N ASP A 75 -14.56 -12.64 13.43
CA ASP A 75 -13.79 -13.77 13.94
C ASP A 75 -12.51 -13.85 13.10
N ALA A 76 -11.49 -13.13 13.57
CA ALA A 76 -10.14 -13.13 13.02
C ALA A 76 -9.44 -14.44 13.44
N ARG A 77 -9.81 -15.55 12.79
CA ARG A 77 -9.08 -16.81 12.94
C ARG A 77 -7.65 -16.62 12.47
N THR A 78 -6.72 -17.43 12.98
CA THR A 78 -5.32 -17.45 12.49
C THR A 78 -5.32 -17.85 11.03
N GLY A 79 -5.32 -16.89 10.11
CA GLY A 79 -5.43 -17.16 8.69
C GLY A 79 -5.67 -15.94 7.82
N LYS A 80 -5.78 -16.22 6.53
CA LYS A 80 -5.94 -15.27 5.43
C LYS A 80 -7.36 -14.73 5.30
N ASP A 81 -8.35 -15.47 5.81
CA ASP A 81 -9.77 -15.19 5.66
C ASP A 81 -10.43 -14.95 7.02
N TRP A 82 -11.28 -13.94 7.10
CA TRP A 82 -12.01 -13.56 8.32
C TRP A 82 -13.51 -13.78 8.15
N ASN A 83 -14.19 -14.20 9.22
CA ASN A 83 -15.64 -14.35 9.21
C ASN A 83 -16.31 -13.13 9.82
N ILE A 84 -17.33 -12.59 9.16
CA ILE A 84 -18.21 -11.57 9.72
C ILE A 84 -19.19 -12.26 10.69
N LYS A 85 -19.18 -11.87 11.96
CA LYS A 85 -20.00 -12.54 13.00
C LYS A 85 -21.51 -12.43 12.77
N SER A 86 -21.97 -11.36 12.11
CA SER A 86 -23.40 -11.12 11.91
C SER A 86 -24.07 -12.08 10.93
N ASN A 87 -23.33 -12.59 9.94
CA ASN A 87 -23.89 -13.41 8.86
C ASN A 87 -23.00 -14.58 8.42
N GLY A 88 -21.86 -14.79 9.07
CA GLY A 88 -20.91 -15.85 8.73
C GLY A 88 -20.20 -15.66 7.38
N LYS A 89 -20.35 -14.51 6.71
CA LYS A 89 -19.71 -14.25 5.42
C LYS A 89 -18.20 -14.21 5.61
N ILE A 90 -17.49 -14.95 4.76
CA ILE A 90 -16.04 -14.93 4.69
C ILE A 90 -15.58 -13.73 3.85
N ILE A 91 -14.61 -12.99 4.38
CA ILE A 91 -13.95 -11.88 3.70
C ILE A 91 -12.43 -12.07 3.72
N ARG A 92 -11.77 -11.46 2.74
CA ARG A 92 -10.31 -11.38 2.70
C ARG A 92 -9.79 -10.55 3.87
N SER A 93 -8.82 -11.05 4.61
CA SER A 93 -8.19 -10.28 5.68
C SER A 93 -7.32 -9.14 5.11
N PRO A 94 -7.13 -8.05 5.87
CA PRO A 94 -6.19 -6.98 5.48
C PRO A 94 -4.76 -7.51 5.33
N LEU A 95 -4.37 -8.51 6.14
CA LEU A 95 -3.06 -9.17 6.03
C LEU A 95 -2.87 -9.88 4.70
N GLN A 96 -3.92 -10.56 4.20
CA GLN A 96 -3.84 -11.21 2.89
C GLN A 96 -3.82 -10.22 1.73
N GLN A 97 -4.46 -9.04 1.88
CA GLN A 97 -4.36 -7.96 0.91
C GLN A 97 -2.92 -7.44 0.85
N LEU A 98 -2.31 -7.13 1.99
CA LEU A 98 -0.90 -6.72 2.08
C LEU A 98 0.06 -7.78 1.52
N ASP A 99 -0.16 -9.07 1.81
CA ASP A 99 0.63 -10.15 1.23
C ASP A 99 0.52 -10.20 -0.31
N THR A 100 -0.65 -9.85 -0.86
CA THR A 100 -0.86 -9.78 -2.31
C THR A 100 -0.09 -8.63 -2.90
N TYR A 101 -0.22 -7.43 -2.34
CA TYR A 101 0.55 -6.27 -2.78
C TYR A 101 2.05 -6.54 -2.72
N ARG A 102 2.55 -7.08 -1.60
CA ARG A 102 3.96 -7.46 -1.49
C ARG A 102 4.38 -8.39 -2.61
N ARG A 103 3.65 -9.49 -2.85
CA ARG A 103 4.00 -10.42 -3.93
C ARG A 103 3.99 -9.75 -5.30
N ASN A 104 2.94 -9.00 -5.61
CA ASN A 104 2.79 -8.38 -6.92
C ASN A 104 3.91 -7.34 -7.16
N PHE A 105 4.21 -6.51 -6.17
CA PHE A 105 5.35 -5.58 -6.23
C PHE A 105 6.69 -6.30 -6.43
N PHE A 106 6.95 -7.39 -5.69
CA PHE A 106 8.18 -8.16 -5.87
C PHE A 106 8.24 -8.84 -7.25
N GLU A 107 7.17 -9.49 -7.67
CA GLU A 107 7.12 -10.23 -8.94
C GLU A 107 7.30 -9.30 -10.14
N ILE A 108 6.72 -8.10 -10.09
CA ILE A 108 6.81 -7.10 -11.17
C ILE A 108 8.16 -6.40 -11.13
N TYR A 109 8.45 -5.69 -10.02
CA TYR A 109 9.56 -4.76 -10.02
C TYR A 109 10.90 -5.44 -9.73
N VAL A 110 10.95 -6.47 -8.88
CA VAL A 110 12.24 -7.08 -8.50
C VAL A 110 12.73 -8.04 -9.57
N ASN A 111 11.85 -8.82 -10.21
CA ASN A 111 12.28 -9.66 -11.34
C ASN A 111 12.78 -8.82 -12.51
N ASP A 112 12.09 -7.73 -12.86
CA ASP A 112 12.53 -6.84 -13.94
C ASP A 112 13.86 -6.13 -13.60
N ILE A 113 14.04 -5.69 -12.34
CA ILE A 113 15.32 -5.11 -11.88
C ILE A 113 16.45 -6.15 -11.96
N LEU A 114 16.21 -7.38 -11.50
CA LEU A 114 17.21 -8.46 -11.55
C LEU A 114 17.56 -8.84 -12.99
N ILE A 115 16.58 -8.94 -13.89
CA ILE A 115 16.80 -9.21 -15.32
C ILE A 115 17.59 -8.07 -15.96
N THR A 116 17.26 -6.81 -15.64
CA THR A 116 17.93 -5.63 -16.18
C THR A 116 19.40 -5.56 -15.74
N GLN A 117 19.70 -5.89 -14.47
CA GLN A 117 21.08 -5.96 -13.99
C GLN A 117 21.88 -7.10 -14.63
N VAL A 118 21.25 -8.24 -14.93
CA VAL A 118 21.89 -9.36 -15.63
C VAL A 118 22.16 -9.02 -17.11
N SER A 119 21.28 -8.25 -17.76
CA SER A 119 21.48 -7.81 -19.15
C SER A 119 22.59 -6.76 -19.35
N HIS A 120 23.06 -6.11 -18.27
CA HIS A 120 24.18 -5.17 -18.31
C HIS A 120 25.53 -5.80 -17.96
N LEU A 121 25.57 -7.10 -17.64
CA LEU A 121 26.80 -7.89 -17.52
C LEU A 121 27.09 -8.58 -18.85
N ASP A 122 27.49 -7.80 -19.86
CA ASP A 122 28.22 -8.36 -20.98
C ASP A 122 29.53 -8.94 -20.43
N ILE A 123 29.66 -10.27 -20.52
CA ILE A 123 30.91 -10.97 -20.29
C ILE A 123 31.88 -10.50 -21.38
N VAL A 124 32.70 -9.50 -21.06
CA VAL A 124 33.92 -9.23 -21.80
C VAL A 124 34.81 -10.46 -21.60
N ARG A 125 35.05 -11.19 -22.69
CA ARG A 125 35.98 -12.32 -22.73
C ARG A 125 37.38 -11.95 -22.29
#